data_AF-A0A0S8A930-F1
#
_entry.id   AF-A0A0S8A930-F1
#
_cell.length_a   1.000
_cell.length_b   1.000
_cell.length_c   1.000
_cell.angle_alpha   90.00
_cell.angle_beta   90.00
_cell.angle_gamma   90.00
#
_symmetry.space_group_name_H-M   'P 1'
#
loop_
_entity.id
_entity.type
_entity.pdbx_description
1 polymer ?
#
loop_
_entity_poly.entity_id
_entity_poly.type
_entity_poly.pdbx_seq_one_letter_code
_entity_poly.pdbx_strand_id
1 'polypeptide(L)'
;MYRMLNILVIFLLLVSHSALAGISSGFYSSHYAAGEGSVIAAVEIKDRGIYNLIVSIQFLRKPKDSKIYKSDEYEQLIDRLVVESRGIALQKILESKELSLTDFAGLKNNIETDIKKLVAEMKDKYLPGGEVEVVFSVSNFFLLEPRDK
;
A
#
# COMPACT_ATOMS: atom_id res chain seq x y z
N MET A 1 -50.47 7.95 10.78
CA MET A 1 -49.28 8.69 10.30
C MET A 1 -48.01 8.44 11.11
N TYR A 2 -48.05 8.49 12.45
CA TYR A 2 -46.85 8.27 13.30
C TYR A 2 -46.15 6.90 13.13
N ARG A 3 -46.89 5.83 12.78
CA ARG A 3 -46.30 4.50 12.55
C ARG A 3 -45.40 4.42 11.31
N MET A 4 -45.69 5.17 10.23
CA MET A 4 -44.81 5.23 9.07
C MET A 4 -43.57 6.11 9.32
N LEU A 5 -43.71 7.17 10.13
CA LEU A 5 -42.61 8.04 10.53
C LEU A 5 -41.53 7.25 11.32
N ASN A 6 -41.94 6.35 12.22
CA ASN A 6 -41.00 5.54 13.00
C ASN A 6 -40.24 4.52 12.13
N ILE A 7 -40.88 3.96 11.10
CA ILE A 7 -40.22 3.04 10.16
C ILE A 7 -39.17 3.78 9.32
N LEU A 8 -39.48 5.02 8.90
CA LEU A 8 -38.55 5.86 8.14
C LEU A 8 -37.30 6.21 8.97
N VAL A 9 -37.46 6.52 10.26
CA VAL A 9 -36.34 6.84 11.18
C VAL A 9 -35.44 5.63 11.42
N ILE A 10 -36.03 4.43 11.58
CA ILE A 10 -35.25 3.18 11.74
C ILE A 10 -34.49 2.85 10.45
N PHE A 11 -35.10 3.07 9.28
CA PHE A 11 -34.43 2.86 8.00
C PHE A 11 -33.28 3.86 7.80
N LEU A 12 -33.44 5.13 8.22
CA LEU A 12 -32.39 6.15 8.17
C LEU A 12 -31.18 5.79 9.05
N LEU A 13 -31.42 5.19 10.23
CA LEU A 13 -30.37 4.73 11.14
C LEU A 13 -29.61 3.49 10.64
N LEU A 14 -30.22 2.68 9.77
CA LEU A 14 -29.57 1.50 9.18
C LEU A 14 -28.66 1.87 8.00
N VAL A 15 -28.98 2.93 7.25
CA VAL A 15 -28.17 3.40 6.11
C VAL A 15 -26.94 4.20 6.57
N SER A 16 -26.94 4.79 7.77
CA SER A 16 -25.75 5.47 8.31
C SER A 16 -24.62 4.51 8.74
N HIS A 17 -24.89 3.21 8.89
CA HIS A 17 -23.87 2.22 9.26
C HIS A 17 -23.01 1.74 8.08
N SER A 18 -23.41 1.98 6.82
CA SER A 18 -22.64 1.62 5.64
C SER A 18 -21.70 2.74 5.14
N ALA A 19 -21.69 3.91 5.78
CA ALA A 19 -20.70 4.96 5.54
C ALA A 19 -19.46 4.85 6.46
N LEU A 20 -19.46 3.91 7.42
CA LEU A 20 -18.39 3.74 8.41
C LEU A 20 -17.70 2.37 8.32
N ALA A 21 -17.59 1.80 7.11
CA ALA A 21 -16.71 0.66 6.81
C ALA A 21 -15.52 1.05 5.92
N GLY A 22 -15.34 2.35 5.65
CA GLY A 22 -14.27 2.92 4.83
C GLY A 22 -13.17 3.64 5.62
N ILE A 23 -13.07 3.46 6.93
CA ILE A 23 -12.02 4.06 7.78
C ILE A 23 -11.26 2.95 8.52
N SER A 24 -10.65 2.04 7.75
CA SER A 24 -9.75 1.00 8.28
C SER A 24 -8.26 1.35 8.15
N SER A 25 -7.92 2.63 7.96
CA SER A 25 -6.51 3.08 7.83
C SER A 25 -6.04 4.04 8.93
N GLY A 26 -6.73 4.06 10.07
CA GLY A 26 -6.49 5.03 11.16
C GLY A 26 -6.14 4.41 12.50
N PHE A 27 -5.20 3.47 12.56
CA PHE A 27 -4.61 3.05 13.83
C PHE A 27 -3.10 3.38 13.84
N TYR A 28 -2.76 4.32 14.73
CA TYR A 28 -1.43 4.90 15.03
C TYR A 28 -0.92 5.97 14.06
N SER A 29 -1.35 7.20 14.34
CA SER A 29 -0.74 8.45 13.85
C SER A 29 0.69 8.59 14.37
N SER A 30 1.66 8.09 13.61
CA SER A 30 3.01 8.64 13.64
C SER A 30 3.10 9.76 12.61
N HIS A 31 3.55 10.94 13.04
CA HIS A 31 3.72 12.16 12.24
C HIS A 31 4.92 12.05 11.27
N TYR A 32 5.15 10.87 10.69
CA TYR A 32 6.01 10.73 9.53
C TYR A 32 5.10 10.94 8.34
N ALA A 33 5.31 12.02 7.59
CA ALA A 33 4.65 12.21 6.32
C ALA A 33 5.05 11.02 5.43
N ALA A 34 4.23 9.97 5.44
CA ALA A 34 4.38 8.83 4.57
C ALA A 34 4.20 9.40 3.15
N GLY A 35 5.32 9.62 2.47
CA GLY A 35 5.30 10.06 1.08
C GLY A 35 4.48 9.08 0.24
N GLU A 36 4.00 9.55 -0.90
CA GLU A 36 3.29 8.73 -1.89
C GLU A 36 4.05 7.41 -2.12
N GLY A 37 3.36 6.26 -2.02
CA GLY A 37 3.99 4.93 -2.13
C GLY A 37 4.61 4.37 -0.84
N SER A 38 4.40 4.97 0.32
CA SER A 38 4.95 4.48 1.59
C SER A 38 3.94 3.70 2.46
N VAL A 39 4.47 2.74 3.23
CA VAL A 39 3.77 1.92 4.21
C VAL A 39 4.58 1.93 5.52
N ILE A 40 3.88 2.03 6.64
CA ILE A 40 4.45 1.92 7.98
C ILE A 40 3.67 0.83 8.70
N ALA A 41 4.36 -0.15 9.25
CA ALA A 41 3.73 -1.24 9.99
C ALA A 41 4.61 -1.67 11.18
N ALA A 42 3.97 -2.06 12.28
CA ALA A 42 4.66 -2.60 13.44
C ALA A 42 5.14 -4.03 13.15
N VAL A 43 6.37 -4.33 13.51
CA VAL A 43 7.00 -5.65 13.41
C VAL A 43 7.64 -6.01 14.75
N GLU A 44 7.49 -7.27 15.15
CA GLU A 44 8.18 -7.81 16.32
C GLU A 44 9.53 -8.37 15.90
N ILE A 45 10.59 -7.88 16.53
CA ILE A 45 11.96 -8.35 16.31
C ILE A 45 12.36 -9.22 17.47
N LYS A 46 12.80 -10.44 17.13
CA LYS A 46 13.26 -11.42 18.10
C LYS A 46 14.32 -10.82 19.04
N ASP A 47 14.08 -10.97 20.34
CA ASP A 47 14.94 -10.47 21.42
C ASP A 47 15.16 -8.94 21.46
N ARG A 48 14.37 -8.17 20.69
CA ARG A 48 14.51 -6.69 20.60
C ARG A 48 13.21 -5.92 20.77
N GLY A 49 12.05 -6.58 20.68
CA GLY A 49 10.74 -5.97 20.87
C GLY A 49 10.13 -5.41 19.58
N ILE A 50 9.16 -4.50 19.72
CA ILE A 50 8.36 -4.00 18.60
C ILE A 50 9.02 -2.77 17.99
N TYR A 51 9.13 -2.75 16.65
CA TYR A 51 9.64 -1.62 15.86
C TYR A 51 8.64 -1.25 14.77
N ASN A 52 8.71 -0.02 14.27
CA ASN A 52 8.00 0.38 13.07
C ASN A 52 8.89 0.15 11.84
N LEU A 53 8.50 -0.76 10.96
CA LEU A 53 9.13 -0.93 9.66
C LEU A 53 8.53 0.07 8.67
N ILE A 54 9.39 0.89 8.08
CA ILE A 54 9.02 1.81 7.00
C ILE A 54 9.45 1.19 5.68
N VAL A 55 8.50 1.07 4.75
CA VAL A 55 8.73 0.64 3.38
C VAL A 55 8.23 1.71 2.41
N SER A 56 9.08 2.25 1.54
CA SER A 56 8.68 3.14 0.46
C SER A 56 8.95 2.52 -0.90
N ILE A 57 7.93 2.53 -1.75
CA ILE A 57 7.98 2.04 -3.12
C ILE A 57 7.81 3.25 -4.04
N GLN A 58 8.74 3.42 -4.97
CA GLN A 58 8.71 4.51 -5.94
C GLN A 58 8.70 3.95 -7.35
N PHE A 59 7.75 4.41 -8.16
CA PHE A 59 7.66 4.12 -9.58
C PHE A 59 8.15 5.30 -10.40
N LEU A 60 8.85 5.01 -11.50
CA LEU A 60 9.29 6.04 -12.41
C LEU A 60 8.12 6.49 -13.31
N ARG A 61 7.60 7.69 -13.05
CA ARG A 61 6.48 8.27 -13.81
C ARG A 61 6.84 8.67 -15.25
N LYS A 62 8.12 8.86 -15.59
CA LYS A 62 8.54 9.21 -16.97
C LYS A 62 9.67 8.32 -17.43
N PRO A 63 9.52 7.57 -18.54
CA PRO A 63 10.65 6.86 -19.13
C PRO A 63 11.71 7.86 -19.60
N LYS A 64 12.96 7.40 -19.61
CA LYS A 64 14.11 8.22 -20.04
C LYS A 64 14.04 8.60 -21.52
N ASP A 65 13.29 7.82 -22.31
CA ASP A 65 13.06 8.07 -23.73
C ASP A 65 11.74 8.84 -23.90
N SER A 66 11.82 10.08 -24.39
CA SER A 66 10.68 11.02 -24.52
C SER A 66 9.63 10.58 -25.54
N LYS A 67 9.74 9.37 -26.10
CA LYS A 67 9.11 9.03 -27.38
C LYS A 67 7.74 8.37 -27.33
N ILE A 68 7.26 7.78 -26.22
CA ILE A 68 6.05 6.92 -26.39
C ILE A 68 4.97 7.03 -25.30
N TYR A 69 5.24 7.47 -24.06
CA TYR A 69 4.27 7.23 -22.97
C TYR A 69 3.83 8.48 -22.20
N LYS A 70 3.38 9.52 -22.91
CA LYS A 70 2.48 10.55 -22.35
C LYS A 70 1.01 10.19 -22.57
N SER A 71 0.69 8.89 -22.48
CA SER A 71 -0.68 8.43 -22.63
C SER A 71 -1.30 8.38 -21.24
N ASP A 72 -2.54 8.85 -21.10
CA ASP A 72 -3.25 8.87 -19.81
C ASP A 72 -3.31 7.47 -19.18
N GLU A 73 -3.26 6.42 -20.00
CA GLU A 73 -3.24 5.02 -19.58
C GLU A 73 -1.97 4.63 -18.82
N TYR A 74 -0.80 5.17 -19.19
CA TYR A 74 0.44 4.89 -18.46
C TYR A 74 0.43 5.58 -17.09
N GLU A 75 0.00 6.84 -17.01
CA GLU A 75 -0.13 7.52 -15.72
C GLU A 75 -1.15 6.81 -14.82
N GLN A 76 -2.29 6.37 -15.38
CA GLN A 76 -3.27 5.56 -14.65
C GLN A 76 -2.70 4.23 -14.16
N LEU A 77 -1.89 3.55 -14.99
CA LEU A 77 -1.17 2.34 -14.60
C LEU A 77 -0.24 2.63 -13.41
N ILE A 78 0.57 3.68 -13.48
CA ILE A 78 1.50 4.05 -12.40
C ILE A 78 0.74 4.42 -11.12
N ASP A 79 -0.30 5.25 -11.22
CA ASP A 79 -1.13 5.62 -10.06
C ASP A 79 -1.73 4.38 -9.39
N ARG A 80 -2.19 3.41 -10.18
CA ARG A 80 -2.75 2.17 -9.62
C ARG A 80 -1.66 1.28 -9.02
N LEU A 81 -0.51 1.16 -9.66
CA LEU A 81 0.63 0.41 -9.12
C LEU A 81 1.12 0.97 -7.79
N VAL A 82 1.15 2.30 -7.63
CA VAL A 82 1.48 2.96 -6.37
C VAL A 82 0.52 2.55 -5.25
N VAL A 83 -0.77 2.43 -5.53
CA VAL A 83 -1.76 2.02 -4.53
C VAL A 83 -1.65 0.53 -4.19
N GLU A 84 -1.65 -0.34 -5.20
CA GLU A 84 -1.70 -1.79 -5.02
C GLU A 84 -0.39 -2.35 -4.41
N SER A 85 0.76 -1.79 -4.79
CA SER A 85 2.05 -2.19 -4.25
C SER A 85 2.19 -1.93 -2.75
N ARG A 86 1.51 -0.90 -2.22
CA ARG A 86 1.42 -0.65 -0.77
C ARG A 86 0.62 -1.74 -0.06
N GLY A 87 -0.45 -2.23 -0.69
CA GLY A 87 -1.22 -3.37 -0.20
C GLY A 87 -0.35 -4.61 -0.08
N ILE A 88 0.43 -4.93 -1.12
CA ILE A 88 1.38 -6.05 -1.12
C ILE A 88 2.42 -5.91 0.00
N ALA A 89 3.06 -4.74 0.12
CA ALA A 89 4.04 -4.51 1.16
C ALA A 89 3.46 -4.69 2.56
N LEU A 90 2.30 -4.07 2.84
CA LEU A 90 1.62 -4.19 4.12
C LEU A 90 1.28 -5.66 4.42
N GLN A 91 0.71 -6.38 3.45
CA GLN A 91 0.36 -7.79 3.61
C GLN A 91 1.59 -8.63 3.97
N LYS A 92 2.71 -8.48 3.26
CA LYS A 92 3.95 -9.23 3.56
C LYS A 92 4.51 -8.95 4.93
N ILE A 93 4.41 -7.70 5.38
CA ILE A 93 4.84 -7.33 6.72
C ILE A 93 3.95 -8.01 7.76
N LEU A 94 2.63 -7.96 7.59
CA LEU A 94 1.68 -8.57 8.54
C LEU A 94 1.72 -10.11 8.56
N GLU A 95 2.05 -10.75 7.45
CA GLU A 95 2.28 -12.20 7.36
C GLU A 95 3.55 -12.63 8.12
N SER A 96 4.48 -11.70 8.35
CA SER A 96 5.73 -11.93 9.05
C SER A 96 5.53 -11.75 10.56
N LYS A 97 5.19 -12.84 11.27
CA LYS A 97 4.83 -12.80 12.70
C LYS A 97 5.94 -12.26 13.60
N GLU A 98 7.10 -12.93 13.62
CA GLU A 98 8.29 -12.54 14.37
C GLU A 98 9.48 -12.63 13.41
N LEU A 99 10.27 -11.56 13.33
CA LEU A 99 11.39 -11.45 12.40
C LEU A 99 12.72 -11.40 13.16
N SER A 100 13.71 -12.13 12.65
CA SER A 100 15.11 -11.89 12.98
C SER A 100 15.71 -10.82 12.05
N LEU A 101 16.85 -10.24 12.42
CA LEU A 101 17.54 -9.25 11.58
C LEU A 101 17.91 -9.80 10.18
N THR A 102 18.13 -11.11 10.06
CA THR A 102 18.46 -11.76 8.79
C THR A 102 17.24 -11.94 7.89
N ASP A 103 16.02 -11.97 8.45
CA ASP A 103 14.80 -12.22 7.69
C ASP A 103 14.33 -11.00 6.90
N PHE A 104 14.77 -9.80 7.27
CA PHE A 104 14.42 -8.54 6.60
C PHE A 104 14.86 -8.50 5.14
N ALA A 105 16.00 -9.11 4.79
CA ALA A 105 16.42 -9.25 3.41
C ALA A 105 15.46 -10.15 2.62
N GLY A 106 15.00 -11.25 3.22
CA GLY A 106 13.99 -12.14 2.65
C GLY A 106 12.65 -11.42 2.46
N LEU A 107 12.20 -10.67 3.47
CA LEU A 107 10.99 -9.87 3.40
C LEU A 107 11.04 -8.85 2.26
N LYS A 108 12.15 -8.09 2.14
CA LYS A 108 12.33 -7.14 1.04
C LYS A 108 12.26 -7.83 -0.32
N ASN A 109 12.96 -8.95 -0.50
CA ASN A 109 12.94 -9.70 -1.76
C ASN A 109 11.55 -10.24 -2.11
N ASN A 110 10.79 -10.69 -1.11
CA ASN A 110 9.43 -11.18 -1.31
C ASN A 110 8.49 -10.04 -1.75
N ILE A 111 8.61 -8.86 -1.14
CA ILE A 111 7.87 -7.66 -1.55
C ILE A 111 8.21 -7.29 -2.99
N GLU A 112 9.50 -7.21 -3.33
CA GLU A 112 9.94 -6.89 -4.70
C GLU A 112 9.44 -7.92 -5.73
N THR A 113 9.45 -9.20 -5.38
CA THR A 113 8.98 -10.28 -6.26
C THR A 113 7.49 -10.15 -6.55
N ASP A 114 6.67 -9.89 -5.53
CA ASP A 114 5.23 -9.77 -5.73
C ASP A 114 4.84 -8.45 -6.40
N ILE A 115 5.59 -7.37 -6.20
CA ILE A 115 5.43 -6.13 -6.99
C ILE A 115 5.78 -6.38 -8.46
N LYS A 116 6.83 -7.16 -8.78
CA LYS A 116 7.14 -7.52 -10.18
C LYS A 116 6.00 -8.28 -10.85
N LYS A 117 5.36 -9.22 -10.13
CA LYS A 117 4.19 -9.94 -10.63
C LYS A 117 3.01 -8.99 -10.87
N LEU A 118 2.72 -8.13 -9.90
CA LEU A 118 1.70 -7.08 -10.05
C LEU A 118 1.97 -6.21 -11.28
N VAL A 119 3.21 -5.75 -11.48
CA VAL A 119 3.58 -4.96 -12.67
C VAL A 119 3.28 -5.72 -13.96
N ALA A 120 3.63 -7.00 -14.05
CA ALA A 120 3.35 -7.81 -15.24
C ALA A 120 1.84 -7.93 -15.50
N GLU A 121 1.06 -8.27 -14.47
CA GLU A 121 -0.41 -8.41 -14.57
C GLU A 121 -1.09 -7.10 -14.96
N MET A 122 -0.68 -5.98 -14.36
CA MET A 122 -1.28 -4.68 -14.62
C MET A 122 -0.87 -4.12 -15.98
N LYS A 123 0.36 -4.37 -16.43
CA LYS A 123 0.79 -4.01 -17.79
C LYS A 123 -0.10 -4.67 -18.84
N ASP A 124 -0.35 -5.96 -18.73
CA ASP A 124 -1.22 -6.68 -19.67
C ASP A 124 -2.65 -6.13 -19.70
N LYS A 125 -3.12 -5.63 -18.55
CA LYS A 125 -4.47 -5.05 -18.42
C LYS A 125 -4.60 -3.64 -18.99
N TYR A 126 -3.64 -2.76 -18.71
CA TYR A 126 -3.73 -1.33 -19.06
C TYR A 126 -3.07 -1.01 -20.40
N LEU A 127 -2.06 -1.77 -20.81
CA LEU A 127 -1.25 -1.54 -22.00
C LEU A 127 -1.02 -2.86 -22.77
N PRO A 128 -2.10 -3.54 -23.23
CA PRO A 128 -1.97 -4.82 -23.90
C PRO A 128 -1.13 -4.70 -25.17
N GLY A 129 -0.07 -5.51 -25.28
CA GLY A 129 0.85 -5.49 -26.42
C GLY A 129 1.81 -4.29 -26.48
N GLY A 130 1.83 -3.44 -25.45
CA GLY A 130 2.79 -2.33 -25.36
C GLY A 130 4.16 -2.79 -24.85
N GLU A 131 5.23 -2.50 -25.58
CA GLU A 131 6.61 -2.69 -25.13
C GLU A 131 7.04 -1.58 -24.14
N VAL A 132 6.30 -1.46 -23.02
CA VAL A 132 6.54 -0.42 -22.02
C VAL A 132 7.38 -0.96 -20.88
N GLU A 133 8.49 -0.32 -20.56
CA GLU A 133 9.25 -0.63 -19.35
C GLU A 133 8.68 0.10 -18.14
N VAL A 134 8.31 -0.64 -17.09
CA VAL A 134 7.89 -0.09 -15.80
C VAL A 134 9.02 -0.33 -14.82
N VAL A 135 9.63 0.76 -14.35
CA VAL A 135 10.75 0.73 -13.41
C VAL A 135 10.27 1.16 -12.03
N PHE A 136 10.65 0.39 -11.01
CA PHE A 136 10.35 0.72 -9.61
C PHE A 136 11.54 0.41 -8.69
N SER A 137 11.53 1.00 -7.50
CA SER A 137 12.49 0.70 -6.44
C SER A 137 11.82 0.65 -5.08
N VAL A 138 12.25 -0.28 -4.21
CA VAL A 138 11.96 -0.26 -2.78
C VAL A 138 13.10 0.50 -2.08
N SER A 139 12.88 1.79 -1.82
CA SER A 139 13.93 2.73 -1.41
C SER A 139 14.10 2.79 0.11
N ASN A 140 13.10 3.30 0.81
CA ASN A 140 13.10 3.30 2.27
C ASN A 140 12.74 1.89 2.75
N PHE A 141 13.66 1.23 3.44
CA PHE A 141 13.42 -0.05 4.08
C PHE A 141 14.23 -0.09 5.39
N PHE A 142 13.66 0.47 6.45
CA PHE A 142 14.36 0.63 7.72
C PHE A 142 13.41 0.60 8.91
N LEU A 143 13.99 0.30 10.07
CA LEU A 143 13.30 0.20 11.34
C LEU A 143 13.40 1.52 12.10
N LEU A 144 12.30 1.91 12.73
CA LEU A 144 12.25 2.98 13.70
C LEU A 144 11.78 2.45 15.04
N GLU A 145 12.48 2.82 16.10
CA GLU A 145 12.03 2.58 17.46
C GLU A 145 10.68 3.30 17.71
N PRO A 146 9.76 2.67 18.46
CA PRO A 146 8.61 3.38 18.98
C PRO A 146 9.13 4.53 19.85
N ARG A 147 8.70 5.77 19.58
CA ARG A 147 9.04 6.88 20.47
C ARG A 147 8.31 6.68 21.79
N ASP A 148 9.03 6.37 22.85
CA ASP A 148 8.56 6.59 24.21
C ASP A 148 8.36 8.10 24.39
N LYS A 149 7.18 8.49 24.88
CA LYS A 149 6.93 9.85 25.36
C LYS A 149 7.22 9.91 26.85
#